data_AF-W0JA91-F1
#
_entry.id   AF-W0JA91-F1
#
_cell.length_a   1.000
_cell.length_b   1.000
_cell.length_c   1.000
_cell.angle_alpha   90.00
_cell.angle_beta   90.00
_cell.angle_gamma   90.00
#
_symmetry.space_group_name_H-M   'P 1'
#
loop_
_entity.id
_entity.type
_entity.pdbx_description
1 polymer ?
#
loop_
_entity_poly.entity_id
_entity_poly.type
_entity_poly.pdbx_seq_one_letter_code
_entity_poly.pdbx_strand_id
1 'polypeptide(L)'
;MLPSPLAQMDNTVLELIEHSPVGAVPHTPAWQDALARLCASHQVYASADHKGGYVTVRSLAGLPSFYAHNLEAFLAGTVEEGALEPDAEIFGRYVVSLPEALREKAEECRALVVARRIHHRARHGAEAVHDPVHSLFLVPGAGPNPGLPGNYLHGSVFQTADDVSTGVWRVYLHDRDDGAALCEAPSRAEALTLVHDVLESAPFQLDELEALGFRSG
;
A
#
# COMPACT_ATOMS: atom_id res chain seq x y z
N MET A 1 27.55 -1.59 27.75
CA MET A 1 27.38 -0.18 27.33
C MET A 1 25.92 0.16 27.54
N LEU A 2 25.60 1.20 28.31
CA LEU A 2 24.21 1.67 28.43
C LEU A 2 23.79 2.35 27.10
N PRO A 3 22.53 2.21 26.66
CA PRO A 3 22.06 2.92 25.48
C PRO A 3 22.18 4.43 25.68
N SER A 4 22.39 5.17 24.58
CA SER A 4 22.41 6.63 24.65
C SER A 4 21.06 7.16 25.16
N PRO A 5 21.02 8.33 25.84
CA PRO A 5 19.77 8.91 26.31
C PRO A 5 18.73 9.13 25.19
N LEU A 6 19.20 9.40 23.96
CA LEU A 6 18.35 9.52 22.78
C LEU A 6 17.72 8.17 22.41
N ALA A 7 18.50 7.09 22.38
CA ALA A 7 17.99 5.75 22.10
C ALA A 7 17.00 5.26 23.17
N GLN A 8 17.20 5.65 24.44
CA GLN A 8 16.25 5.34 25.50
C GLN A 8 14.92 6.08 25.33
N MET A 9 14.95 7.36 24.95
CA MET A 9 13.74 8.13 24.65
C MET A 9 13.02 7.53 23.44
N ASP A 10 13.74 7.24 22.36
CA ASP A 10 13.16 6.67 21.13
C ASP A 10 12.45 5.33 21.42
N ASN A 11 13.07 4.44 22.20
CA ASN A 11 12.43 3.19 22.64
C ASN A 11 11.17 3.44 23.49
N THR A 12 11.22 4.44 24.38
CA THR A 12 10.06 4.81 25.21
C THR A 12 8.89 5.29 24.34
N VAL A 13 9.17 6.07 23.28
CA VAL A 13 8.14 6.52 22.33
C VAL A 13 7.55 5.34 21.56
N LEU A 14 8.40 4.42 21.07
CA LEU A 14 7.95 3.21 20.38
C LEU A 14 7.04 2.34 21.26
N GLU A 15 7.45 2.11 22.51
CA GLU A 15 6.63 1.36 23.47
C GLU A 15 5.30 2.08 23.76
N LEU A 16 5.30 3.40 23.91
CA LEU A 16 4.07 4.15 24.15
C LEU A 16 3.10 4.03 22.96
N ILE A 17 3.59 4.16 21.73
CA ILE A 17 2.76 4.02 20.53
C ILE A 17 2.15 2.61 20.47
N GLU A 18 2.95 1.57 20.70
CA GLU A 18 2.51 0.16 20.63
C GLU A 18 1.38 -0.17 21.61
N HIS A 19 1.43 0.40 22.81
CA HIS A 19 0.42 0.15 23.86
C HIS A 19 -0.75 1.15 23.81
N SER A 20 -0.71 2.12 22.91
CA SER A 20 -1.74 3.13 22.76
C SER A 20 -2.76 2.69 21.70
N PRO A 21 -4.06 2.62 22.03
CA PRO A 21 -5.07 2.22 21.04
C PRO A 21 -5.20 3.21 19.87
N VAL A 22 -4.68 4.43 20.03
CA VAL A 22 -4.73 5.50 19.02
C VAL A 22 -3.34 6.00 18.62
N GLY A 23 -2.28 5.39 19.13
CA GLY A 23 -0.90 5.79 18.83
C GLY A 23 -0.52 7.20 19.29
N ALA A 24 -1.23 7.75 20.28
CA ALA A 24 -0.99 9.12 20.75
C ALA A 24 0.30 9.24 21.57
N VAL A 25 1.04 10.33 21.35
CA VAL A 25 2.25 10.68 22.11
C VAL A 25 2.13 12.08 22.74
N PRO A 26 2.73 12.31 23.93
CA PRO A 26 2.75 13.63 24.57
C PRO A 26 3.30 14.73 23.65
N HIS A 27 2.62 15.87 23.66
CA HIS A 27 3.02 17.05 22.87
C HIS A 27 4.01 17.93 23.65
N THR A 28 5.15 17.36 24.01
CA THR A 28 6.26 18.10 24.65
C THR A 28 7.49 18.06 23.74
N PRO A 29 8.40 19.06 23.80
CA PRO A 29 9.52 19.16 22.85
C PRO A 29 10.35 17.88 22.73
N ALA A 30 10.73 17.26 23.86
CA ALA A 30 11.55 16.06 23.86
C ALA A 30 10.88 14.85 23.16
N TRP A 31 9.56 14.72 23.30
CA TRP A 31 8.79 13.66 22.65
C TRP A 31 8.63 13.93 21.16
N GLN A 32 8.41 15.19 20.77
CA GLN A 32 8.31 15.58 19.37
C GLN A 32 9.65 15.42 18.64
N ASP A 33 10.77 15.72 19.30
CA ASP A 33 12.11 15.50 18.75
C ASP A 33 12.40 14.01 18.54
N ALA A 34 12.00 13.15 19.49
CA ALA A 34 12.14 11.70 19.37
C ALA A 34 11.26 11.14 18.25
N LEU A 35 10.01 11.57 18.19
CA LEU A 35 9.07 11.21 17.14
C LEU A 35 9.59 11.62 15.75
N ALA A 36 10.10 12.85 15.61
CA ALA A 36 10.67 13.32 14.35
C ALA A 36 11.84 12.45 13.89
N ARG A 37 12.72 12.03 14.81
CA ARG A 37 13.81 11.09 14.50
C ARG A 37 13.28 9.71 14.08
N LEU A 38 12.25 9.20 14.76
CA LEU A 38 11.65 7.90 14.45
C LEU A 38 10.92 7.89 13.11
N CYS A 39 10.24 8.98 12.75
CA CYS A 39 9.67 9.14 11.42
C CYS A 39 10.76 9.23 10.35
N ALA A 40 11.82 10.01 10.59
CA ALA A 40 12.94 10.13 9.66
C ALA A 40 13.75 8.84 9.49
N SER A 41 13.64 7.89 10.42
CA SER A 41 14.25 6.56 10.34
C SER A 41 13.26 5.45 10.00
N HIS A 42 12.05 5.82 9.55
CA HIS A 42 11.00 4.90 9.10
C HIS A 42 10.62 3.84 10.15
N GLN A 43 10.78 4.16 11.43
CA GLN A 43 10.37 3.30 12.54
C GLN A 43 8.91 3.54 12.95
N VAL A 44 8.36 4.70 12.57
CA VAL A 44 7.01 5.14 12.90
C VAL A 44 6.41 5.85 11.70
N TYR A 45 5.14 5.59 11.43
CA TYR A 45 4.34 6.28 10.42
C TYR A 45 3.10 6.93 11.03
N ALA A 46 2.52 7.91 10.34
CA ALA A 46 1.25 8.51 10.74
C ALA A 46 0.11 7.48 10.68
N SER A 47 -0.78 7.48 11.67
CA SER A 47 -1.95 6.61 11.66
C SER A 47 -2.98 7.07 10.63
N ALA A 48 -3.50 6.12 9.85
CA ALA A 48 -4.62 6.34 8.93
C ALA A 48 -5.98 6.52 9.66
N ASP A 49 -6.05 6.07 10.92
CA ASP A 49 -7.29 5.97 11.67
C ASP A 49 -7.44 7.04 12.74
N HIS A 50 -6.33 7.58 13.21
CA HIS A 50 -6.32 8.58 14.28
C HIS A 50 -5.49 9.80 13.88
N LYS A 51 -6.14 10.95 13.74
CA LYS A 51 -5.46 12.21 13.46
C LYS A 51 -4.48 12.55 14.58
N GLY A 52 -3.20 12.73 14.23
CA GLY A 52 -2.13 12.96 15.20
C GLY A 52 -1.71 11.71 15.98
N GLY A 53 -2.24 10.55 15.63
CA GLY A 53 -1.78 9.25 16.08
C GLY A 53 -0.71 8.68 15.16
N TYR A 54 0.00 7.67 15.67
CA TYR A 54 1.12 7.04 14.99
C TYR A 54 1.02 5.52 15.08
N VAL A 55 1.68 4.82 14.16
CA VAL A 55 1.80 3.37 14.15
C VAL A 55 3.28 3.00 14.00
N THR A 56 3.73 1.93 14.66
CA THR A 56 5.13 1.51 14.52
C THR A 56 5.30 0.61 13.30
N VAL A 57 6.49 0.62 12.71
CA VAL A 57 6.88 -0.30 11.64
C VAL A 57 6.71 -1.76 12.07
N ARG A 58 6.98 -2.06 13.34
CA ARG A 58 6.82 -3.40 13.93
C ARG A 58 5.36 -3.84 13.94
N SER A 59 4.44 -2.96 14.32
CA SER A 59 3.00 -3.27 14.33
C SER A 59 2.51 -3.56 12.90
N LEU A 60 2.96 -2.77 11.92
CA LEU A 60 2.58 -2.94 10.52
C LEU A 60 3.22 -4.18 9.87
N ALA A 61 4.46 -4.52 10.21
CA ALA A 61 5.16 -5.70 9.68
C ALA A 61 4.49 -7.03 10.09
N GLY A 62 3.67 -7.02 11.14
CA GLY A 62 2.86 -8.18 11.53
C GLY A 62 1.55 -8.33 10.76
N LEU A 63 1.19 -7.35 9.92
CA LEU A 63 -0.07 -7.35 9.19
C LEU A 63 0.06 -8.12 7.85
N PRO A 64 -1.00 -8.81 7.41
CA PRO A 64 -1.00 -9.49 6.13
C PRO A 64 -1.10 -8.51 4.96
N SER A 65 -0.51 -8.88 3.83
CA SER A 65 -0.80 -8.30 2.51
C SER A 65 -1.91 -9.09 1.82
N PHE A 66 -2.70 -8.42 0.98
CA PHE A 66 -3.81 -9.03 0.24
C PHE A 66 -3.58 -8.89 -1.25
N TYR A 67 -3.63 -9.98 -1.98
CA TYR A 67 -3.53 -10.02 -3.44
C TYR A 67 -4.21 -11.29 -3.94
N ALA A 68 -4.50 -11.37 -5.24
CA ALA A 68 -5.17 -12.54 -5.81
C ALA A 68 -4.39 -13.82 -5.48
N HIS A 69 -5.05 -14.84 -4.93
CA HIS A 69 -4.43 -16.11 -4.56
C HIS A 69 -3.73 -16.84 -5.72
N ASN A 70 -4.09 -16.48 -6.95
CA ASN A 70 -3.56 -17.00 -8.20
C ASN A 70 -2.83 -15.92 -9.02
N LEU A 71 -2.45 -14.80 -8.41
CA LEU A 71 -1.71 -13.72 -9.06
C LEU A 71 -0.40 -14.22 -9.67
N GLU A 72 0.38 -15.00 -8.90
CA GLU A 72 1.65 -15.56 -9.36
C GLU A 72 1.44 -16.49 -10.55
N ALA A 73 0.44 -17.38 -10.48
CA ALA A 73 0.12 -18.30 -11.54
C ALA A 73 -0.31 -17.56 -12.83
N PHE A 74 -1.07 -16.48 -12.68
CA PHE A 74 -1.45 -15.59 -13.77
C PHE A 74 -0.24 -14.87 -14.36
N LEU A 75 0.62 -14.25 -13.53
CA LEU A 75 1.81 -13.55 -14.00
C LEU A 75 2.89 -14.50 -14.56
N ALA A 76 2.89 -15.77 -14.17
CA ALA A 76 3.67 -16.83 -14.80
C ALA A 76 3.07 -17.34 -16.13
N GLY A 77 1.86 -16.89 -16.50
CA GLY A 77 1.18 -17.30 -17.74
C GLY A 77 0.56 -18.70 -17.68
N THR A 78 0.33 -19.22 -16.48
CA THR A 78 -0.26 -20.56 -16.26
C THR A 78 -1.78 -20.53 -16.01
N VAL A 79 -2.32 -19.34 -15.74
CA VAL A 79 -3.74 -19.09 -15.52
C VAL A 79 -4.18 -17.93 -16.43
N GLU A 80 -5.37 -18.07 -17.02
CA GLU A 80 -6.00 -17.04 -17.85
C GLU A 80 -6.61 -15.92 -16.99
N GLU A 81 -6.72 -14.72 -17.56
CA GLU A 81 -7.28 -13.53 -16.89
C GLU A 81 -8.65 -13.80 -16.24
N GLY A 82 -9.56 -14.48 -16.95
CA GLY A 82 -10.91 -14.77 -16.46
C GLY A 82 -10.98 -15.71 -15.26
N ALA A 83 -9.85 -16.33 -14.87
CA ALA A 83 -9.75 -17.15 -13.68
C ALA A 83 -9.12 -16.41 -12.48
N LEU A 84 -8.61 -15.19 -12.67
CA LEU A 84 -8.04 -14.37 -11.61
C LEU A 84 -9.08 -14.07 -10.52
N GLU A 85 -8.67 -14.13 -9.25
CA GLU A 85 -9.54 -13.72 -8.13
C GLU A 85 -10.04 -12.28 -8.35
N PRO A 86 -11.37 -12.04 -8.27
CA PRO A 86 -11.90 -10.69 -8.46
C PRO A 86 -11.40 -9.71 -7.40
N ASP A 87 -11.09 -8.47 -7.80
CA ASP A 87 -10.68 -7.39 -6.89
C ASP A 87 -11.64 -7.18 -5.70
N ALA A 88 -12.94 -7.42 -5.93
CA ALA A 88 -13.96 -7.32 -4.89
C ALA A 88 -13.78 -8.36 -3.76
N GLU A 89 -13.31 -9.56 -4.08
CA GLU A 89 -13.02 -10.64 -3.11
C GLU A 89 -11.73 -10.35 -2.35
N ILE A 90 -10.69 -9.88 -3.04
CA ILE A 90 -9.42 -9.44 -2.42
C ILE A 90 -9.70 -8.34 -1.40
N PHE A 91 -10.48 -7.31 -1.79
CA PHE A 91 -10.87 -6.22 -0.90
C PHE A 91 -11.75 -6.72 0.27
N GLY A 92 -12.62 -7.72 0.03
CA GLY A 92 -13.42 -8.35 1.06
C GLY A 92 -12.57 -9.02 2.15
N ARG A 93 -11.48 -9.71 1.77
CA ARG A 93 -10.54 -10.31 2.74
C ARG A 93 -9.86 -9.24 3.61
N TYR A 94 -9.48 -8.12 3.01
CA TYR A 94 -8.97 -6.95 3.72
C TYR A 94 -9.99 -6.39 4.73
N VAL A 95 -11.24 -6.15 4.32
CA VAL A 95 -12.26 -5.62 5.24
C VAL A 95 -12.49 -6.56 6.43
N VAL A 96 -12.53 -7.87 6.18
CA VAL A 96 -12.74 -8.88 7.24
C VAL A 96 -11.57 -8.91 8.24
N SER A 97 -10.33 -8.68 7.80
CA SER A 97 -9.16 -8.69 8.69
C SER A 97 -9.11 -7.50 9.63
N LEU A 98 -9.83 -6.41 9.33
CA LEU A 98 -9.83 -5.21 10.16
C LEU A 98 -10.61 -5.40 11.47
N PRO A 99 -10.24 -4.66 12.53
CA PRO A 99 -11.09 -4.44 13.70
C PRO A 99 -12.49 -3.97 13.28
N GLU A 100 -13.52 -4.44 13.98
CA GLU A 100 -14.93 -4.17 13.63
C GLU A 100 -15.23 -2.67 13.47
N ALA A 101 -14.65 -1.84 14.35
CA ALA A 101 -14.81 -0.38 14.32
C ALA A 101 -14.28 0.30 13.04
N LEU A 102 -13.42 -0.37 12.27
CA LEU A 102 -12.82 0.17 11.04
C LEU A 102 -13.49 -0.33 9.76
N ARG A 103 -14.33 -1.37 9.85
CA ARG A 103 -14.89 -2.05 8.67
C ARG A 103 -15.81 -1.17 7.85
N GLU A 104 -16.69 -0.40 8.49
CA GLU A 104 -17.60 0.52 7.79
C GLU A 104 -16.82 1.59 7.00
N LYS A 105 -15.81 2.20 7.64
CA LYS A 105 -14.92 3.18 7.00
C LYS A 105 -14.12 2.56 5.85
N ALA A 106 -13.72 1.29 5.96
CA ALA A 106 -13.05 0.58 4.87
C ALA A 106 -14.01 0.33 3.70
N GLU A 107 -15.25 -0.07 3.97
CA GLU A 107 -16.29 -0.25 2.95
C GLU A 107 -16.64 1.04 2.20
N GLU A 108 -16.60 2.21 2.84
CA GLU A 108 -16.74 3.50 2.16
C GLU A 108 -15.68 3.72 1.07
N CYS A 109 -14.49 3.12 1.23
CA CYS A 109 -13.40 3.20 0.26
C CYS A 109 -13.51 2.17 -0.86
N ARG A 110 -14.47 1.22 -0.82
CA ARG A 110 -14.59 0.15 -1.82
C ARG A 110 -14.74 0.69 -3.23
N ALA A 111 -15.55 1.72 -3.43
CA ALA A 111 -15.75 2.31 -4.76
C ALA A 111 -14.45 2.92 -5.31
N LEU A 112 -13.65 3.56 -4.45
CA LEU A 112 -12.35 4.12 -4.84
C LEU A 112 -11.37 3.01 -5.26
N VAL A 113 -11.31 1.92 -4.49
CA VAL A 113 -10.27 0.88 -4.64
C VAL A 113 -10.64 -0.16 -5.69
N VAL A 114 -11.89 -0.63 -5.71
CA VAL A 114 -12.34 -1.73 -6.58
C VAL A 114 -12.87 -1.22 -7.93
N ALA A 115 -13.45 -0.01 -8.00
CA ALA A 115 -14.01 0.49 -9.26
C ALA A 115 -12.95 1.15 -10.17
N ARG A 116 -11.71 1.30 -9.72
CA ARG A 116 -10.57 1.80 -10.51
C ARG A 116 -10.04 0.74 -11.48
N ARG A 117 -10.88 0.24 -12.38
CA ARG A 117 -10.34 -0.24 -13.66
C ARG A 117 -9.89 1.01 -14.41
N ILE A 118 -8.63 1.08 -14.83
CA ILE A 118 -8.15 2.25 -15.55
C ILE A 118 -8.84 2.23 -16.90
N HIS A 119 -9.87 3.07 -17.03
CA HIS A 119 -10.48 3.32 -18.32
C HIS A 119 -9.48 4.15 -19.11
N HIS A 120 -8.71 3.52 -20.00
CA HIS A 120 -8.00 4.25 -21.03
C HIS A 120 -9.05 5.07 -21.80
N ARG A 121 -9.06 6.39 -21.56
CA ARG A 121 -10.02 7.30 -22.18
C ARG A 121 -9.85 7.17 -23.69
N ALA A 122 -10.83 6.55 -24.35
CA ALA A 122 -10.91 6.52 -25.79
C ALA A 122 -10.83 7.97 -26.31
N ARG A 123 -9.87 8.26 -27.19
CA ARG A 123 -9.90 9.48 -27.99
C ARG A 123 -11.22 9.49 -28.76
N HIS A 124 -12.05 10.51 -28.51
CA HIS A 124 -13.32 10.84 -29.15
C HIS A 124 -13.99 9.73 -30.00
N GLY A 125 -14.97 9.03 -29.41
CA GLY A 125 -15.96 8.23 -30.15
C GLY A 125 -15.76 6.72 -30.18
N ALA A 126 -14.77 6.17 -29.49
CA ALA A 126 -14.63 4.72 -29.31
C ALA A 126 -15.11 4.26 -27.91
N GLU A 127 -15.50 2.99 -27.80
CA GLU A 127 -15.87 2.34 -26.53
C GLU A 127 -14.71 2.42 -25.53
N ALA A 128 -15.04 2.46 -24.23
CA ALA A 128 -14.04 2.43 -23.19
C ALA A 128 -13.23 1.13 -23.30
N VAL A 129 -11.94 1.24 -23.62
CA VAL A 129 -11.02 0.11 -23.56
C VAL A 129 -10.64 -0.05 -22.09
N HIS A 130 -11.09 -1.16 -21.50
CA HIS A 130 -10.63 -1.59 -20.18
C HIS A 130 -9.18 -2.05 -20.30
N ASP A 131 -8.40 -1.94 -19.22
CA ASP A 131 -7.14 -2.69 -19.16
C ASP A 131 -7.47 -4.17 -19.42
N PRO A 132 -6.79 -4.83 -20.38
CA PRO A 132 -6.99 -6.26 -20.64
C PRO A 132 -6.60 -7.13 -19.46
N VAL A 133 -5.87 -6.58 -18.48
CA VAL A 133 -5.47 -7.26 -17.26
C VAL A 133 -5.42 -6.22 -16.14
N HIS A 134 -6.11 -6.47 -15.05
CA HIS A 134 -6.01 -5.68 -13.82
C HIS A 134 -6.12 -6.60 -12.60
N SER A 135 -5.21 -6.45 -11.64
CA SER A 135 -5.28 -7.13 -10.34
C SER A 135 -4.96 -6.16 -9.21
N LEU A 136 -5.87 -6.06 -8.24
CA LEU A 136 -5.67 -5.34 -6.99
C LEU A 136 -4.69 -6.09 -6.06
N PHE A 137 -3.91 -5.33 -5.30
CA PHE A 137 -3.26 -5.77 -4.08
C PHE A 137 -3.34 -4.67 -3.01
N LEU A 138 -3.32 -5.06 -1.73
CA LEU A 138 -3.25 -4.15 -0.59
C LEU A 138 -2.07 -4.55 0.30
N VAL A 139 -1.31 -3.56 0.74
CA VAL A 139 -0.10 -3.77 1.53
C VAL A 139 -0.05 -2.82 2.72
N PRO A 140 0.46 -3.25 3.90
CA PRO A 140 0.69 -2.35 5.02
C PRO A 140 1.65 -1.24 4.62
N GLY A 141 1.37 0.00 5.00
CA GLY A 141 2.22 1.14 4.68
C GLY A 141 1.57 2.49 4.95
N ALA A 142 2.26 3.54 4.53
CA ALA A 142 1.79 4.91 4.65
C ALA A 142 2.14 5.72 3.38
N GLY A 143 1.42 6.82 3.17
CA GLY A 143 1.68 7.75 2.08
C GLY A 143 1.86 9.19 2.59
N PRO A 144 2.05 10.14 1.67
CA PRO A 144 1.97 11.56 2.00
C PRO A 144 0.58 11.95 2.56
N ASN A 145 -0.47 11.20 2.18
CA ASN A 145 -1.78 11.29 2.79
C ASN A 145 -2.08 10.04 3.64
N PRO A 146 -3.13 10.07 4.49
CA PRO A 146 -3.58 8.90 5.21
C PRO A 146 -3.84 7.72 4.26
N GLY A 147 -3.38 6.53 4.66
CA GLY A 147 -3.75 5.29 3.98
C GLY A 147 -5.22 4.92 4.16
N LEU A 148 -5.59 3.77 3.63
CA LEU A 148 -6.84 3.10 3.98
C LEU A 148 -6.85 2.69 5.46
N PRO A 149 -8.03 2.44 6.06
CA PRO A 149 -8.12 1.98 7.43
C PRO A 149 -7.21 0.78 7.71
N GLY A 150 -6.57 0.79 8.88
CA GLY A 150 -5.52 -0.17 9.25
C GLY A 150 -4.14 0.15 8.68
N ASN A 151 -3.91 1.35 8.14
CA ASN A 151 -2.65 1.76 7.50
C ASN A 151 -2.29 0.86 6.31
N TYR A 152 -3.22 0.78 5.35
CA TYR A 152 -3.01 0.06 4.10
C TYR A 152 -2.90 1.02 2.92
N LEU A 153 -1.97 0.71 2.01
CA LEU A 153 -1.94 1.26 0.66
C LEU A 153 -2.68 0.29 -0.27
N HIS A 154 -3.30 0.81 -1.33
CA HIS A 154 -3.86 -0.03 -2.38
C HIS A 154 -3.04 0.12 -3.66
N GLY A 155 -2.81 -0.98 -4.34
CA GLY A 155 -2.08 -0.98 -5.60
C GLY A 155 -2.70 -1.90 -6.63
N SER A 156 -2.27 -1.73 -7.87
CA SER A 156 -2.72 -2.56 -8.99
C SER A 156 -1.55 -2.92 -9.88
N VAL A 157 -1.60 -4.13 -10.42
CA VAL A 157 -0.77 -4.53 -11.55
C VAL A 157 -1.66 -4.70 -12.77
N PHE A 158 -1.30 -4.02 -13.85
CA PHE A 158 -2.10 -3.99 -15.08
C PHE A 158 -1.25 -3.82 -16.34
N GLN A 159 -1.81 -4.20 -17.48
CA GLN A 159 -1.19 -4.04 -18.79
C GLN A 159 -1.86 -2.88 -19.54
N THR A 160 -1.07 -1.97 -20.08
CA THR A 160 -1.57 -0.72 -20.71
C THR A 160 -2.10 -0.85 -22.14
N ALA A 161 -1.85 -1.98 -22.82
CA ALA A 161 -2.37 -2.25 -24.16
C ALA A 161 -2.40 -3.77 -24.43
N ASP A 162 -3.40 -4.23 -25.18
CA ASP A 162 -3.63 -5.64 -25.55
C ASP A 162 -2.50 -6.25 -26.37
N ASP A 163 -1.83 -5.45 -27.20
CA ASP A 163 -0.75 -5.92 -28.07
C ASP A 163 0.52 -6.15 -27.25
N VAL A 164 0.93 -7.41 -27.11
CA VAL A 164 2.14 -7.84 -26.39
C VAL A 164 3.42 -7.15 -26.91
N SER A 165 3.43 -6.66 -28.15
CA SER A 165 4.58 -5.93 -28.72
C SER A 165 4.65 -4.45 -28.30
N THR A 166 3.57 -3.90 -27.75
CA THR A 166 3.47 -2.49 -27.31
C THR A 166 2.97 -2.30 -25.87
N GLY A 167 2.43 -3.35 -25.24
CA GLY A 167 1.86 -3.34 -23.90
C GLY A 167 2.96 -3.33 -22.84
N VAL A 168 3.01 -2.22 -22.08
CA VAL A 168 3.87 -2.08 -20.90
C VAL A 168 3.06 -2.48 -19.67
N TRP A 169 3.67 -3.24 -18.77
CA TRP A 169 3.11 -3.56 -17.47
C TRP A 169 3.37 -2.43 -16.49
N ARG A 170 2.41 -2.17 -15.63
CA ARG A 170 2.51 -1.13 -14.61
C ARG A 170 2.19 -1.72 -13.26
N VAL A 171 2.99 -1.35 -12.27
CA VAL A 171 2.71 -1.56 -10.85
C VAL A 171 2.49 -0.18 -10.25
N TYR A 172 1.27 0.06 -9.79
CA TYR A 172 0.84 1.37 -9.33
C TYR A 172 0.32 1.27 -7.90
N LEU A 173 0.81 2.11 -6.99
CA LEU A 173 0.39 2.16 -5.58
C LEU A 173 -0.15 3.53 -5.23
N HIS A 174 -1.14 3.54 -4.33
CA HIS A 174 -1.82 4.74 -3.86
C HIS A 174 -2.08 4.71 -2.36
N ASP A 175 -2.02 5.89 -1.75
CA ASP A 175 -2.75 6.17 -0.52
C ASP A 175 -4.23 6.51 -0.82
N ARG A 176 -5.01 6.84 0.22
CA ARG A 176 -6.45 7.09 0.05
C ARG A 176 -6.76 8.34 -0.77
N ASP A 177 -5.90 9.36 -0.73
CA ASP A 177 -6.15 10.68 -1.29
C ASP A 177 -5.27 10.94 -2.53
N ASP A 178 -5.00 9.89 -3.31
CA ASP A 178 -4.28 9.92 -4.58
C ASP A 178 -2.78 10.28 -4.54
N GLY A 179 -2.15 10.26 -3.36
CA GLY A 179 -0.69 10.16 -3.30
C GLY A 179 -0.29 8.83 -3.94
N ALA A 180 0.57 8.86 -4.96
CA ALA A 180 0.80 7.71 -5.83
C ALA A 180 2.28 7.47 -6.14
N ALA A 181 2.62 6.20 -6.39
CA ALA A 181 3.93 5.78 -6.87
C ALA A 181 3.77 4.74 -7.98
N LEU A 182 4.45 4.95 -9.12
CA LEU A 182 4.34 4.11 -10.32
C LEU A 182 5.70 3.54 -10.74
N CYS A 183 5.74 2.25 -11.06
CA CYS A 183 6.83 1.64 -11.80
C CYS A 183 6.31 0.93 -13.07
N GLU A 184 7.14 0.91 -14.10
CA GLU A 184 6.84 0.26 -15.39
C GLU A 184 7.76 -0.96 -15.56
N ALA A 185 7.17 -2.08 -15.96
CA ALA A 185 7.87 -3.31 -16.31
C ALA A 185 7.64 -3.64 -17.79
N PRO A 186 8.68 -4.03 -18.53
CA PRO A 186 8.57 -4.38 -19.95
C PRO A 186 7.99 -5.78 -20.18
N SER A 187 7.87 -6.61 -19.13
CA SER A 187 7.36 -7.98 -19.24
C SER A 187 6.51 -8.37 -18.04
N ARG A 188 5.66 -9.39 -18.23
CA ARG A 188 4.83 -9.97 -17.17
C ARG A 188 5.68 -10.56 -16.03
N ALA A 189 6.83 -11.15 -16.37
CA ALA A 189 7.77 -11.70 -15.39
C ALA A 189 8.44 -10.60 -14.55
N GLU A 190 8.83 -9.49 -15.16
CA GLU A 190 9.37 -8.34 -14.42
C GLU A 190 8.31 -7.64 -13.57
N ALA A 191 7.06 -7.59 -14.05
CA ALA A 191 5.95 -7.11 -13.23
C ALA A 191 5.72 -8.00 -12.00
N LEU A 192 5.86 -9.33 -12.13
CA LEU A 192 5.82 -10.25 -11.00
C LEU A 192 6.93 -9.99 -10.00
N THR A 193 8.17 -9.80 -10.47
CA THR A 193 9.30 -9.44 -9.61
C THR A 193 9.04 -8.14 -8.86
N LEU A 194 8.57 -7.08 -9.54
CA LEU A 194 8.25 -5.81 -8.89
C LEU A 194 7.14 -5.93 -7.84
N VAL A 195 6.10 -6.73 -8.12
CA VAL A 195 5.04 -7.00 -7.13
C VAL A 195 5.62 -7.71 -5.92
N HIS A 196 6.50 -8.71 -6.10
CA HIS A 196 7.17 -9.35 -4.97
C HIS A 196 8.06 -8.38 -4.19
N ASP A 197 8.87 -7.57 -4.86
CA ASP A 197 9.74 -6.59 -4.19
C ASP A 197 8.90 -5.63 -3.33
N VAL A 198 7.75 -5.17 -3.83
CA VAL A 198 6.78 -4.36 -3.07
C VAL A 198 6.22 -5.13 -1.87
N LEU A 199 5.76 -6.36 -2.08
CA LEU A 199 5.17 -7.18 -1.01
C LEU A 199 6.18 -7.51 0.10
N GLU A 200 7.43 -7.77 -0.26
CA GLU A 200 8.51 -8.11 0.67
C GLU A 200 9.10 -6.88 1.37
N SER A 201 9.02 -5.70 0.74
CA SER A 201 9.48 -4.44 1.35
C SER A 201 8.47 -3.86 2.34
N ALA A 202 7.21 -4.31 2.31
CA ALA A 202 6.18 -3.81 3.22
C ALA A 202 6.51 -4.15 4.69
N PRO A 203 6.29 -3.23 5.63
CA PRO A 203 5.70 -1.90 5.45
C PRO A 203 6.72 -0.85 5.01
N PHE A 204 6.24 0.13 4.27
CA PHE A 204 7.02 1.29 3.83
C PHE A 204 6.15 2.55 3.76
N GLN A 205 6.79 3.72 3.75
CA GLN A 205 6.22 4.95 3.26
C GLN A 205 6.35 5.02 1.73
N LEU A 206 5.36 5.57 1.05
CA LEU A 206 5.25 5.53 -0.40
C LEU A 206 6.48 6.11 -1.14
N ASP A 207 7.14 7.11 -0.57
CA ASP A 207 8.38 7.70 -1.10
C ASP A 207 9.59 6.79 -0.97
N GLU A 208 9.59 5.82 -0.05
CA GLU A 208 10.65 4.81 0.08
C GLU A 208 10.73 3.90 -1.16
N LEU A 209 9.64 3.78 -1.93
CA LEU A 209 9.61 3.00 -3.17
C LEU A 209 10.48 3.59 -4.28
N GLU A 210 10.94 4.85 -4.15
CA GLU A 210 11.92 5.42 -5.09
C GLU A 210 13.21 4.57 -5.13
N ALA A 211 13.57 3.91 -4.02
CA ALA A 211 14.69 2.97 -3.98
C ALA A 211 14.48 1.72 -4.85
N LEU A 212 13.22 1.36 -5.13
CA LEU A 212 12.82 0.27 -6.03
C LEU A 212 12.55 0.77 -7.46
N GLY A 213 12.81 2.05 -7.76
CA GLY A 213 12.62 2.64 -9.09
C GLY A 213 11.20 3.13 -9.37
N PHE A 214 10.36 3.27 -8.33
CA PHE A 214 9.07 3.92 -8.49
C PHE A 214 9.23 5.43 -8.65
N ARG A 215 8.32 6.04 -9.41
CA ARG A 215 8.22 7.49 -9.55
C ARG A 215 7.02 7.99 -8.77
N SER A 216 7.25 8.92 -7.85
CA SER A 216 6.23 9.65 -7.12
C SER A 216 5.40 10.52 -8.07
N GLY A 217 4.07 10.46 -7.92
CA GLY A 217 3.08 11.18 -8.73
C GLY A 217 2.65 12.51 -8.13
#